data_AF-A0A9D4C252-F1
#
_entry.id   AF-A0A9D4C252-F1
#
_cell.length_a   1.000
_cell.length_b   1.000
_cell.length_c   1.000
_cell.angle_alpha   90.00
_cell.angle_beta   90.00
_cell.angle_gamma   90.00
#
_symmetry.space_group_name_H-M   'P 1'
#
loop_
_entity.id
_entity.type
_entity.pdbx_description
1 polymer ?
#
loop_
_entity_poly.entity_id
_entity_poly.type
_entity_poly.pdbx_seq_one_letter_code
_entity_poly.pdbx_strand_id
1 'polypeptide(L)'
;MQYLSKLSGLGGIEHYAHLLTVVGNADQVMRIDGKSEYDVGVQGESTCRISLPSGQVLVLDSNNKKVKLLNQQYQLASHCNVSGEPRCMCQITPSEVGVNAGKEVQFIKLNNNQLVKDRKLTFQHECLGISSHQGDMFVTSGSELYNYSLSGKLVSKLRQDKSNTQTGKKHIGFISMIKNISL
;
A
#
# COMPACT_ATOMS: atom_id res chain seq x y z
N MET A 1 21.75 -15.22 -6.53
CA MET A 1 22.71 -14.25 -7.07
C MET A 1 22.15 -12.86 -6.80
N GLN A 2 22.65 -12.17 -5.77
CA GLN A 2 22.16 -10.85 -5.35
C GLN A 2 22.89 -9.77 -6.16
N TYR A 3 22.14 -8.86 -6.79
CA TYR A 3 22.70 -7.61 -7.29
C TYR A 3 22.56 -6.55 -6.20
N LEU A 4 23.69 -6.14 -5.61
CA LEU A 4 23.84 -4.93 -4.82
C LEU A 4 24.44 -3.86 -5.74
N SER A 5 23.67 -2.85 -6.13
CA SER A 5 24.25 -1.59 -6.62
C SER A 5 24.33 -0.60 -5.47
N LYS A 6 25.56 -0.23 -5.13
CA LYS A 6 25.91 0.75 -4.11
C LYS A 6 25.75 2.15 -4.70
N LEU A 7 24.87 2.98 -4.14
CA LEU A 7 24.88 4.42 -4.36
C LEU A 7 25.34 5.07 -3.06
N SER A 8 26.61 5.46 -3.01
CA SER A 8 27.17 6.25 -1.91
C SER A 8 26.90 7.72 -2.16
N GLY A 9 26.26 8.40 -1.21
CA GLY A 9 26.17 9.85 -1.22
C GLY A 9 25.28 10.42 -0.13
N LEU A 10 25.91 10.76 1.01
CA LEU A 10 25.49 11.73 2.04
C LEU A 10 24.38 11.33 3.03
N GLY A 11 24.85 10.94 4.22
CA GLY A 11 24.29 11.23 5.55
C GLY A 11 22.78 11.47 5.68
N GLY A 12 22.05 10.39 5.91
CA GLY A 12 20.67 10.41 6.41
C GLY A 12 20.28 9.00 6.84
N ILE A 13 19.57 8.87 7.95
CA ILE A 13 19.15 7.59 8.53
C ILE A 13 18.40 6.77 7.47
N GLU A 14 18.96 5.61 7.10
CA GLU A 14 18.44 4.75 6.04
C GLU A 14 17.26 3.91 6.57
N HIS A 15 16.04 4.23 6.15
CA HIS A 15 14.92 3.31 6.30
C HIS A 15 14.94 2.30 5.15
N TYR A 16 15.45 1.10 5.42
CA TYR A 16 15.42 -0.02 4.49
C TYR A 16 14.00 -0.56 4.34
N ALA A 17 13.32 -0.23 3.24
CA ALA A 17 12.19 -1.01 2.77
C ALA A 17 12.73 -2.31 2.17
N HIS A 18 12.87 -3.36 2.99
CA HIS A 18 13.16 -4.70 2.49
C HIS A 18 11.99 -5.17 1.62
N LEU A 19 12.19 -5.12 0.30
CA LEU A 19 11.33 -5.79 -0.67
C LEU A 19 11.76 -7.26 -0.71
N LEU A 20 11.00 -8.13 -0.05
CA LEU A 20 11.14 -9.58 -0.22
C LEU A 20 10.45 -9.96 -1.53
N THR A 21 11.22 -10.03 -2.61
CA THR A 21 10.75 -10.66 -3.85
C THR A 21 11.01 -12.17 -3.73
N VAL A 22 9.98 -12.93 -3.41
CA VAL A 22 10.04 -14.39 -3.50
C VAL A 22 9.88 -14.76 -4.97
N VAL A 23 10.98 -15.08 -5.64
CA VAL A 23 10.98 -15.74 -6.95
C VAL A 23 11.26 -17.21 -6.67
N GLY A 24 10.20 -18.00 -6.56
CA GLY A 24 10.30 -19.44 -6.33
C GLY A 24 9.16 -20.15 -7.06
N ASN A 25 9.49 -21.26 -7.72
CA ASN A 25 8.50 -22.17 -8.28
C ASN A 25 7.55 -22.66 -7.17
N ALA A 26 6.30 -22.97 -7.55
CA ALA A 26 5.31 -23.56 -6.66
C ALA A 26 5.95 -24.71 -5.85
N ASP A 27 5.69 -24.72 -4.54
CA ASP A 27 6.12 -25.73 -3.54
C ASP A 27 7.22 -25.32 -2.54
N GLN A 28 7.34 -24.03 -2.19
CA GLN A 28 8.02 -23.65 -0.95
C GLN A 28 7.06 -23.06 0.08
N VAL A 29 6.55 -23.97 0.92
CA VAL A 29 5.95 -23.68 2.23
C VAL A 29 7.06 -23.19 3.16
N MET A 30 6.94 -21.97 3.68
CA MET A 30 7.83 -21.51 4.75
C MET A 30 7.44 -22.22 6.05
N ARG A 31 8.20 -23.25 6.44
CA ARG A 31 8.14 -23.84 7.78
C ARG A 31 8.66 -22.81 8.78
N ILE A 32 7.78 -22.27 9.61
CA ILE A 32 8.16 -21.66 10.88
C ILE A 32 7.95 -22.75 11.93
N ASP A 33 9.04 -23.19 12.55
CA ASP A 33 8.99 -24.23 13.58
C ASP A 33 8.10 -23.77 14.74
N GLY A 34 7.02 -24.52 14.97
CA GLY A 34 6.29 -24.55 16.23
C GLY A 34 5.18 -23.50 16.41
N LYS A 35 3.95 -23.96 16.18
CA LYS A 35 2.65 -23.51 16.74
C LYS A 35 1.78 -22.59 15.85
N SER A 36 0.67 -23.20 15.41
CA SER A 36 -0.56 -22.62 14.86
C SER A 36 -0.45 -22.05 13.45
N GLU A 37 -0.84 -22.86 12.48
CA GLU A 37 -1.08 -22.44 11.10
C GLU A 37 -2.25 -21.44 11.05
N TYR A 38 -2.02 -20.29 10.43
CA TYR A 38 -3.10 -19.45 9.91
C TYR A 38 -2.96 -19.47 8.40
N ASP A 39 -4.04 -19.81 7.69
CA ASP A 39 -4.13 -19.63 6.24
C ASP A 39 -4.01 -18.15 5.90
N VAL A 40 -2.78 -17.69 5.68
CA VAL A 40 -2.50 -16.48 4.93
C VAL A 40 -2.17 -16.97 3.53
N GLY A 41 -3.21 -17.26 2.74
CA GLY A 41 -3.03 -17.66 1.34
C GLY A 41 -2.30 -16.55 0.59
N VAL A 42 -1.00 -16.77 0.30
CA VAL A 42 -0.16 -15.87 -0.51
C VAL A 42 -0.09 -16.33 -1.96
N GLN A 43 -1.08 -17.09 -2.43
CA GLN A 43 -1.20 -17.42 -3.84
C GLN A 43 -1.90 -16.27 -4.57
N GLY A 44 -1.12 -15.52 -5.34
CA GLY A 44 -1.61 -14.80 -6.51
C GLY A 44 -1.81 -13.29 -6.42
N GLU A 45 -1.86 -12.67 -5.24
CA GLU A 45 -2.19 -11.23 -5.16
C GLU A 45 -1.36 -10.42 -4.16
N SER A 46 -1.22 -9.12 -4.46
CA SER A 46 -0.33 -8.18 -3.80
C SER A 46 -0.78 -7.88 -2.37
N THR A 47 -0.26 -8.59 -1.38
CA THR A 47 -0.42 -8.19 0.02
C THR A 47 0.34 -6.90 0.28
N CYS A 48 -0.37 -5.80 0.52
CA CYS A 48 0.25 -4.55 0.97
C CYS A 48 0.52 -4.65 2.49
N ARG A 49 1.72 -4.24 2.91
CA ARG A 49 2.12 -4.21 4.33
C ARG A 49 2.65 -2.85 4.75
N ILE A 50 2.32 -2.44 5.98
CA ILE A 50 2.88 -1.26 6.63
C ILE A 50 3.40 -1.68 8.00
N SER A 51 4.67 -1.39 8.28
CA SER A 51 5.24 -1.52 9.62
C SER A 51 4.99 -0.23 10.40
N LEU A 52 4.38 -0.35 11.57
CA LEU A 52 4.13 0.78 12.46
C LEU A 52 5.35 1.02 13.36
N PRO A 53 5.58 2.25 13.84
CA PRO A 53 6.66 2.56 14.79
C PRO A 53 6.60 1.74 16.10
N SER A 54 5.42 1.25 16.47
CA SER A 54 5.22 0.33 17.60
C SER A 54 5.75 -1.08 17.38
N GLY A 55 6.22 -1.41 16.17
CA GLY A 55 6.61 -2.77 15.77
C GLY A 55 5.45 -3.67 15.36
N GLN A 56 4.21 -3.16 15.42
CA GLN A 56 3.04 -3.85 14.86
C GLN A 56 3.04 -3.77 13.33
N VAL A 57 2.31 -4.67 12.69
CA VAL A 57 2.22 -4.74 11.22
C VAL A 57 0.77 -4.67 10.78
N LEU A 58 0.49 -3.80 9.82
CA LEU A 58 -0.78 -3.80 9.10
C LEU A 58 -0.63 -4.61 7.81
N VAL A 59 -1.59 -5.48 7.55
CA VAL A 59 -1.68 -6.29 6.33
C VAL A 59 -3.02 -6.04 5.66
N LEU A 60 -2.98 -5.68 4.38
CA LEU A 60 -4.17 -5.68 3.54
C LEU A 60 -4.38 -7.09 2.98
N ASP A 61 -5.46 -7.72 3.42
CA ASP A 61 -5.94 -9.00 2.93
C ASP A 61 -7.06 -8.74 1.91
N SER A 62 -6.67 -8.60 0.64
CA SER A 62 -7.58 -8.19 -0.43
C SER A 62 -8.67 -9.21 -0.70
N ASN A 63 -8.33 -10.50 -0.66
CA ASN A 63 -9.27 -11.61 -0.87
C ASN A 63 -10.37 -11.62 0.18
N ASN A 64 -10.01 -11.41 1.45
CA ASN A 64 -10.97 -11.36 2.54
C ASN A 64 -11.54 -9.96 2.80
N LYS A 65 -11.15 -8.96 2.00
CA LYS A 65 -11.58 -7.56 2.11
C LYS A 65 -11.39 -7.04 3.54
N LYS A 66 -10.20 -7.24 4.10
CA LYS A 66 -9.86 -6.84 5.48
C LYS A 66 -8.51 -6.16 5.56
N VAL A 67 -8.40 -5.19 6.46
CA VAL A 67 -7.10 -4.79 7.03
C VAL A 67 -6.94 -5.53 8.36
N LYS A 68 -5.82 -6.22 8.53
CA LYS A 68 -5.45 -6.95 9.73
C LYS A 68 -4.31 -6.22 10.43
N LEU A 69 -4.41 -6.10 11.75
CA LEU A 69 -3.33 -5.65 12.63
C LEU A 69 -2.72 -6.87 13.28
N LEU A 70 -1.41 -7.04 13.10
CA LEU A 70 -0.62 -8.07 13.74
C LEU A 70 0.22 -7.43 14.85
N ASN A 71 0.31 -8.11 16.00
CA ASN A 71 1.23 -7.71 17.07
C ASN A 71 2.70 -8.00 16.70
N GLN A 72 3.63 -7.70 17.60
CA GLN A 72 5.07 -7.91 17.37
C GLN A 72 5.46 -9.39 17.20
N GLN A 73 4.58 -10.30 17.65
CA GLN A 73 4.72 -11.75 17.49
C GLN A 73 3.96 -12.27 16.26
N TYR A 74 3.53 -11.37 15.37
CA TYR A 74 2.75 -11.65 14.16
C TYR A 74 1.38 -12.33 14.41
N GLN A 75 0.84 -12.23 15.62
CA GLN A 75 -0.49 -12.73 15.95
C GLN A 75 -1.54 -11.66 15.64
N LEU A 76 -2.71 -12.09 15.17
CA LEU A 76 -3.83 -11.20 14.87
C LEU A 76 -4.32 -10.48 16.14
N ALA A 77 -4.14 -9.17 16.20
CA ALA A 77 -4.58 -8.32 17.31
C ALA A 77 -5.95 -7.67 17.05
N SER A 78 -6.18 -7.22 15.81
CA SER A 78 -7.44 -6.59 15.39
C SER A 78 -7.64 -6.74 13.88
N HIS A 79 -8.86 -6.55 13.39
CA HIS A 79 -9.12 -6.41 11.96
C HIS A 79 -10.24 -5.41 11.70
N CYS A 80 -10.31 -4.91 10.46
CA CYS A 80 -11.39 -4.07 9.99
C CYS A 80 -11.77 -4.50 8.57
N ASN A 81 -13.07 -4.73 8.33
CA ASN A 81 -13.57 -5.03 7.00
C ASN A 81 -13.44 -3.78 6.11
N VAL A 82 -13.16 -3.93 4.82
CA VAL A 82 -13.18 -2.85 3.83
C VAL A 82 -14.21 -3.17 2.75
N SER A 83 -14.84 -2.14 2.17
CA SER A 83 -15.74 -2.34 1.02
C SER A 83 -14.97 -2.43 -0.29
N GLY A 84 -15.61 -2.99 -1.32
CA GLY A 84 -15.06 -3.08 -2.68
C GLY A 84 -13.98 -4.15 -2.86
N GLU A 85 -13.13 -3.94 -3.87
CA GLU A 85 -11.93 -4.75 -4.15
C GLU A 85 -10.71 -3.93 -3.76
N PRO A 86 -10.19 -4.09 -2.53
CA PRO A 86 -9.09 -3.28 -2.08
C PRO A 86 -7.78 -3.74 -2.74
N ARG A 87 -6.97 -2.80 -3.24
CA ARG A 87 -5.76 -3.14 -4.03
C ARG A 87 -4.45 -2.68 -3.39
N CYS A 88 -4.50 -1.61 -2.62
CA CYS A 88 -3.35 -0.95 -2.04
C CYS A 88 -3.74 -0.27 -0.74
N MET A 89 -2.73 -0.01 0.09
CA MET A 89 -2.85 0.66 1.36
C MET A 89 -1.64 1.60 1.50
N CYS A 90 -1.85 2.78 2.09
CA CYS A 90 -0.76 3.70 2.43
C CYS A 90 -0.95 4.25 3.84
N GLN A 91 0.16 4.61 4.48
CA GLN A 91 0.11 5.27 5.78
C GLN A 91 -0.21 6.75 5.58
N ILE A 92 -1.25 7.23 6.27
CA ILE A 92 -1.64 8.65 6.24
C ILE A 92 -1.00 9.38 7.42
N THR A 93 -1.11 8.78 8.61
CA THR A 93 -0.46 9.22 9.85
C THR A 93 0.04 7.99 10.62
N PRO A 94 0.79 8.15 11.73
CA PRO A 94 1.18 7.01 12.56
C PRO A 94 0.03 6.11 13.03
N SER A 95 -1.20 6.65 13.13
CA SER A 95 -2.40 5.94 13.59
C SER A 95 -3.52 5.90 12.56
N GLU A 96 -3.27 6.24 11.29
CA GLU A 96 -4.29 6.23 10.23
C GLU A 96 -3.71 5.70 8.92
N VAL A 97 -4.46 4.82 8.26
CA VAL A 97 -4.13 4.30 6.93
C VAL A 97 -5.27 4.55 5.95
N GLY A 98 -4.90 4.79 4.70
CA GLY A 98 -5.82 4.83 3.56
C GLY A 98 -5.77 3.49 2.84
N VAL A 99 -6.93 3.00 2.40
CA VAL A 99 -7.07 1.79 1.59
C VAL A 99 -7.87 2.14 0.34
N ASN A 100 -7.31 1.94 -0.84
CA ASN A 100 -8.07 2.17 -2.07
C ASN A 100 -8.91 0.96 -2.45
N ALA A 101 -10.12 1.20 -2.93
CA ALA A 101 -11.01 0.20 -3.50
C ALA A 101 -11.86 0.84 -4.62
N GLY A 102 -11.58 0.49 -5.87
CA GLY A 102 -12.26 1.09 -7.03
C GLY A 102 -12.05 2.60 -7.12
N LYS A 103 -13.13 3.38 -6.97
CA LYS A 103 -13.11 4.85 -6.96
C LYS A 103 -13.06 5.47 -5.57
N GLU A 104 -12.83 4.68 -4.53
CA GLU A 104 -12.86 5.15 -3.15
C GLU A 104 -11.52 4.93 -2.44
N VAL A 105 -11.23 5.81 -1.48
CA VAL A 105 -10.24 5.57 -0.43
C VAL A 105 -10.94 5.55 0.91
N GLN A 106 -10.84 4.43 1.63
CA GLN A 106 -11.35 4.24 2.97
C GLN A 106 -10.23 4.52 3.98
N PHE A 107 -10.50 5.37 4.97
CA PHE A 107 -9.57 5.69 6.04
C PHE A 107 -9.89 4.83 7.26
N ILE A 108 -8.88 4.18 7.80
CA ILE A 108 -8.97 3.31 8.96
C ILE A 108 -8.01 3.84 10.02
N LYS A 109 -8.52 4.09 11.22
CA LYS A 109 -7.75 4.53 12.37
C LYS A 109 -7.37 3.37 13.28
N LEU A 110 -6.21 3.47 13.88
CA LEU A 110 -5.74 2.62 14.97
C LEU A 110 -5.99 3.34 16.30
N ASN A 111 -6.99 2.89 17.05
CA ASN A 111 -7.36 3.42 18.35
C ASN A 111 -7.18 2.31 19.39
N ASN A 112 -6.25 2.46 20.34
CA ASN A 112 -6.02 1.48 21.41
C ASN A 112 -5.90 0.03 20.91
N ASN A 113 -5.04 -0.21 19.91
CA ASN A 113 -4.86 -1.51 19.25
C ASN A 113 -6.09 -2.06 18.50
N GLN A 114 -7.12 -1.25 18.27
CA GLN A 114 -8.28 -1.60 17.47
C GLN A 114 -8.33 -0.82 16.17
N LEU A 115 -8.68 -1.49 15.08
CA LEU A 115 -8.88 -0.88 13.76
C LEU A 115 -10.34 -0.47 13.58
N VAL A 116 -10.57 0.81 13.32
CA VAL A 116 -11.91 1.39 13.18
C VAL A 116 -12.00 2.18 11.88
N LYS A 117 -13.08 1.98 11.11
CA LYS A 117 -13.36 2.85 9.95
C LYS A 117 -13.64 4.26 10.42
N ASP A 118 -13.00 5.24 9.79
CA ASP A 118 -13.19 6.65 10.14
C ASP A 118 -14.01 7.37 9.09
N ARG A 119 -13.45 7.51 7.88
CA ARG A 119 -14.06 8.26 6.78
C ARG A 119 -13.76 7.62 5.44
N LYS A 120 -14.38 8.11 4.38
CA LYS A 120 -14.06 7.74 3.01
C LYS A 120 -14.04 8.95 2.08
N LEU A 121 -13.25 8.84 1.02
CA LEU A 121 -13.24 9.78 -0.10
C LEU A 121 -13.63 9.03 -1.37
N THR A 122 -14.42 9.67 -2.22
CA THR A 122 -14.88 9.11 -3.50
C THR A 122 -14.42 10.03 -4.62
N PHE A 123 -13.85 9.46 -5.67
CA PHE A 123 -13.33 10.17 -6.83
C PHE A 123 -14.20 9.96 -8.06
N GLN A 124 -14.11 10.89 -9.00
CA GLN A 124 -14.79 10.78 -10.31
C GLN A 124 -14.05 9.84 -11.28
N HIS A 125 -12.83 9.41 -10.93
CA HIS A 125 -11.97 8.51 -11.69
C HIS A 125 -11.62 7.26 -10.87
N GLU A 126 -11.07 6.24 -11.52
CA GLU A 126 -10.56 5.04 -10.83
C GLU A 126 -9.38 5.42 -9.92
N CYS A 127 -9.21 4.70 -8.82
CA CYS A 127 -8.10 4.85 -7.89
C CYS A 127 -7.29 3.56 -7.91
N LEU A 128 -6.21 3.53 -8.68
CA LEU A 128 -5.38 2.33 -8.87
C LEU A 128 -4.28 2.20 -7.82
N GLY A 129 -3.83 3.32 -7.25
CA GLY A 129 -2.82 3.35 -6.20
C GLY A 129 -2.87 4.66 -5.43
N ILE A 130 -2.36 4.61 -4.20
CA ILE A 130 -2.37 5.74 -3.27
C ILE A 130 -1.02 5.89 -2.57
N SER A 131 -0.67 7.13 -2.29
CA SER A 131 0.45 7.51 -1.41
C SER A 131 0.09 8.78 -0.65
N SER A 132 0.80 9.05 0.44
CA SER A 132 0.60 10.25 1.26
C SER A 132 1.95 10.87 1.60
N HIS A 133 2.04 12.19 1.57
CA HIS A 133 3.23 12.93 1.95
C HIS A 133 2.82 14.33 2.43
N GLN A 134 3.31 14.75 3.60
CA GLN A 134 3.12 16.11 4.15
C GLN A 134 1.66 16.63 4.15
N GLY A 135 0.67 15.76 4.37
CA GLY A 135 -0.75 16.14 4.41
C GLY A 135 -1.45 16.18 3.04
N ASP A 136 -0.73 15.82 1.99
CA ASP A 136 -1.25 15.59 0.65
C ASP A 136 -1.37 14.09 0.34
N MET A 137 -2.35 13.75 -0.49
CA MET A 137 -2.62 12.39 -0.94
C MET A 137 -2.50 12.32 -2.47
N PHE A 138 -1.65 11.43 -2.93
CA PHE A 138 -1.40 11.20 -4.34
C PHE A 138 -2.17 9.99 -4.80
N VAL A 139 -2.98 10.15 -5.85
CA VAL A 139 -3.84 9.11 -6.40
C VAL A 139 -3.50 8.88 -7.86
N THR A 140 -3.26 7.62 -8.24
CA THR A 140 -3.06 7.23 -9.64
C THR A 140 -4.35 6.70 -10.26
N SER A 141 -4.59 7.08 -11.53
CA SER A 141 -5.71 6.62 -12.34
C SER A 141 -5.22 6.39 -13.77
N GLY A 142 -5.01 5.14 -14.18
CA GLY A 142 -4.42 4.82 -15.49
C GLY A 142 -3.05 5.49 -15.68
N SER A 143 -2.96 6.44 -16.62
CA SER A 143 -1.75 7.23 -16.92
C SER A 143 -1.69 8.58 -16.21
N GLU A 144 -2.62 8.84 -15.30
CA GLU A 144 -2.80 10.13 -14.64
C GLU A 144 -2.42 10.08 -13.16
N LEU A 145 -1.85 11.18 -12.67
CA LEU A 145 -1.51 11.38 -11.26
C LEU A 145 -2.19 12.63 -10.73
N TYR A 146 -2.93 12.47 -9.64
CA TYR A 146 -3.67 13.53 -8.98
C TYR A 146 -3.10 13.78 -7.58
N ASN A 147 -3.07 15.04 -7.16
CA ASN A 147 -2.82 15.43 -5.78
C ASN A 147 -4.14 15.92 -5.17
N TYR A 148 -4.55 15.30 -4.07
CA TYR A 148 -5.72 15.63 -3.27
C TYR A 148 -5.30 16.02 -1.86
N SER A 149 -6.04 16.95 -1.24
CA SER A 149 -5.98 17.11 0.21
C SER A 149 -6.55 15.86 0.90
N LEU A 150 -6.20 15.64 2.17
CA LEU A 150 -6.81 14.57 2.98
C LEU A 150 -8.32 14.74 3.26
N SER A 151 -8.87 15.91 2.93
CA SER A 151 -10.32 16.16 2.90
C SER A 151 -10.98 15.83 1.56
N GLY A 152 -10.21 15.43 0.55
CA GLY A 152 -10.69 15.05 -0.78
C GLY A 152 -10.82 16.18 -1.79
N LYS A 153 -10.31 17.37 -1.48
CA LYS A 153 -10.28 18.47 -2.46
C LYS A 153 -9.15 18.21 -3.46
N LEU A 154 -9.45 18.21 -4.75
CA LEU A 154 -8.42 18.16 -5.78
C LEU A 154 -7.55 19.43 -5.68
N VAL A 155 -6.27 19.24 -5.40
CA VAL A 155 -5.28 20.32 -5.35
C VAL A 155 -4.73 20.57 -6.74
N SER A 156 -4.29 19.50 -7.43
CA SER A 156 -3.74 19.61 -8.77
C SER A 156 -3.74 18.27 -9.52
N LYS A 157 -3.65 18.32 -10.85
CA LYS A 157 -3.37 17.17 -11.71
C LYS A 157 -1.92 17.26 -12.15
N LEU A 158 -1.07 16.41 -11.59
CA LEU A 158 0.39 16.49 -11.74
C LEU A 158 0.87 15.93 -13.07
N ARG A 159 0.19 14.92 -13.58
CA ARG A 159 0.51 14.33 -14.88
C ARG A 159 -0.75 13.89 -15.59
N GLN A 160 -0.81 14.23 -16.87
CA GLN A 160 -1.70 13.63 -17.84
C GLN A 160 -0.85 13.25 -19.04
N ASP A 161 -0.69 11.94 -19.28
CA ASP A 161 -0.06 11.51 -20.51
C ASP A 161 -1.00 11.79 -21.68
N LYS A 162 -0.71 12.84 -22.46
CA LYS A 162 -1.47 13.21 -23.66
C LYS A 162 -1.13 12.34 -24.87
N SER A 163 -0.20 11.37 -24.75
CA SER A 163 0.25 10.53 -25.87
C SER A 163 -0.76 9.46 -26.32
N ASN A 164 -1.96 9.43 -25.74
CA ASN A 164 -3.03 8.50 -26.14
C ASN A 164 -3.65 8.77 -27.54
N THR A 165 -2.98 9.50 -28.43
CA THR A 165 -3.33 9.53 -29.85
C THR A 165 -2.67 8.44 -30.69
N GLN A 166 -1.78 7.58 -30.18
CA GLN A 166 -1.24 6.46 -30.98
C GLN A 166 -1.05 5.14 -30.21
N THR A 167 -2.01 4.24 -30.42
CA THR A 167 -1.91 2.77 -30.48
C THR A 167 -0.81 2.04 -29.68
N GLY A 168 -1.24 1.30 -28.64
CA GLY A 168 -0.88 -0.11 -28.53
C GLY A 168 0.40 -0.53 -27.79
N LYS A 169 0.85 0.18 -26.73
CA LYS A 169 1.89 -0.36 -25.85
C LYS A 169 1.45 -0.50 -24.39
N LYS A 170 1.51 -1.75 -23.91
CA LYS A 170 1.14 -2.25 -22.58
C LYS A 170 1.80 -1.46 -21.44
N HIS A 171 1.00 -1.18 -20.41
CA HIS A 171 1.37 -0.62 -19.13
C HIS A 171 2.49 -1.41 -18.44
N ILE A 172 3.66 -0.78 -18.30
CA ILE A 172 4.72 -1.21 -17.39
C ILE A 172 5.06 -0.02 -16.48
N GLY A 173 4.78 -0.18 -15.18
CA GLY A 173 5.68 0.34 -14.14
C GLY A 173 5.40 1.67 -13.44
N PHE A 174 4.16 2.04 -13.10
CA PHE A 174 3.92 3.24 -12.26
C PHE A 174 4.28 3.08 -10.77
N ILE A 175 4.44 1.84 -10.26
CA ILE A 175 4.83 1.59 -8.86
C ILE A 175 6.25 2.15 -8.55
N SER A 176 7.10 2.34 -9.57
CA SER A 176 8.43 2.95 -9.41
C SER A 176 8.37 4.47 -9.20
N MET A 177 7.36 5.15 -9.76
CA MET A 177 7.33 6.62 -9.80
C MET A 177 6.97 7.25 -8.45
N ILE A 178 6.14 6.57 -7.64
CA ILE A 178 5.80 7.02 -6.28
C ILE A 178 6.99 6.86 -5.32
N LYS A 179 7.88 5.87 -5.54
CA LYS A 179 9.06 5.66 -4.69
C LYS A 179 10.12 6.75 -4.81
N ASN A 180 10.09 7.54 -5.89
CA ASN A 180 11.02 8.64 -6.14
C ASN A 180 10.47 10.03 -5.76
N ILE A 181 9.26 10.11 -5.18
CA ILE A 181 8.78 11.33 -4.51
C ILE A 181 9.26 11.25 -3.05
N SER A 182 10.58 11.18 -2.88
CA SER A 182 11.24 11.60 -1.65
C SER A 182 11.77 12.99 -1.95
N LEU A 183 11.01 14.01 -1.57
CA LEU A 183 11.49 15.38 -1.42
C LEU A 183 12.00 15.57 0.00
#